data_AF-A0A1V5GZE0-F1
#
_entry.id   AF-A0A1V5GZE0-F1
#
_cell.length_a   1.000
_cell.length_b   1.000
_cell.length_c   1.000
_cell.angle_alpha   90.00
_cell.angle_beta   90.00
_cell.angle_gamma   90.00
#
_symmetry.space_group_name_H-M   'P 1'
#
loop_
_entity.id
_entity.type
_entity.pdbx_description
1 polymer ?
#
loop_
_entity_poly.entity_id
_entity_poly.type
_entity_poly.pdbx_seq_one_letter_code
_entity_poly.pdbx_strand_id
1 'polypeptide(L)'
;MRGWMFLTILVAFCLLCSPVHAWMWEVGDEELAEVTGEGYSSFTLENEVARAYFNITTSTYTEIDSLKMGYYDNGSGIGWDENWEGVSLGSATESLVCRGIFIEAGFSNMTDPANRQLNFVRVGTPSMTGPISANFISFSGRIENPTDGVLVDGSRLNLGQRTIYCNNSEFSVTLDRTSGWWFHWGNATITP
;
A
#
# COMPACT_ATOMS: atom_id res chain seq x y z
N MET A 1 29.42 -44.91 23.66
CA MET A 1 30.06 -43.68 23.14
C MET A 1 29.61 -43.29 21.72
N ARG A 2 28.48 -43.81 21.18
CA ARG A 2 28.01 -43.50 19.81
C ARG A 2 26.91 -42.42 19.72
N GLY A 3 26.14 -42.19 20.79
CA GLY A 3 25.06 -41.20 20.79
C GLY A 3 25.52 -39.75 20.94
N TRP A 4 26.63 -39.51 21.65
CA TRP A 4 27.18 -38.16 21.87
C TRP A 4 27.83 -37.56 20.61
N MET A 5 28.28 -38.40 19.69
CA MET A 5 28.89 -37.97 18.42
C MET A 5 27.82 -37.49 17.42
N PHE A 6 26.62 -38.05 17.46
CA PHE A 6 25.49 -37.60 16.63
C PHE A 6 24.92 -36.25 17.11
N LEU A 7 24.83 -36.05 18.42
CA LEU A 7 24.32 -34.80 18.99
C LEU A 7 25.28 -33.62 18.75
N THR A 8 26.59 -33.86 18.81
CA THR A 8 27.61 -32.83 18.53
C THR A 8 27.67 -32.46 17.05
N ILE A 9 27.46 -33.41 16.14
CA ILE A 9 27.36 -33.13 14.69
C ILE A 9 26.10 -32.32 14.37
N LEU A 10 24.96 -32.62 15.01
CA LEU A 10 23.70 -31.90 14.79
C LEU A 10 23.79 -30.43 15.28
N VAL A 11 24.37 -30.20 16.46
CA VAL A 11 24.55 -28.85 17.01
C VAL A 11 25.56 -28.04 16.19
N ALA A 12 26.61 -28.68 15.65
CA ALA A 12 27.54 -28.02 14.73
C ALA A 12 26.89 -27.64 13.39
N PHE A 13 25.94 -28.43 12.89
CA PHE A 13 25.19 -28.11 11.66
C PHE A 13 24.24 -26.91 11.86
N CYS A 14 23.61 -26.80 13.03
CA CYS A 14 22.75 -25.66 13.36
C CYS A 14 23.52 -24.35 13.52
N LEU A 15 24.81 -24.39 13.91
CA LEU A 15 25.67 -23.21 14.03
C LEU A 15 26.31 -22.77 12.69
N LEU A 16 26.27 -23.61 11.66
CA LEU A 16 26.73 -23.30 10.29
C LEU A 16 25.60 -22.77 9.39
N CYS A 17 24.34 -22.88 9.81
CA CYS A 17 23.26 -22.10 9.21
C CYS A 17 23.36 -20.66 9.70
N SER A 18 24.13 -19.85 8.98
CA SER A 18 24.05 -18.39 9.10
C SER A 18 22.58 -17.96 8.95
N PRO A 19 22.11 -16.94 9.70
CA PRO A 19 20.80 -16.36 9.44
C PRO A 19 20.79 -15.96 7.96
N VAL A 20 19.75 -16.39 7.24
CA VAL A 20 19.50 -15.94 5.88
C VAL A 20 19.28 -14.43 5.98
N HIS A 21 20.35 -13.68 5.80
CA HIS A 21 20.29 -12.24 5.66
C HIS A 21 19.53 -12.00 4.36
N ALA A 22 18.28 -11.55 4.48
CA ALA A 22 17.57 -10.93 3.37
C ALA A 22 18.30 -9.60 3.07
N TRP A 23 19.32 -9.67 2.24
CA TRP A 23 19.97 -8.50 1.66
C TRP A 23 19.13 -8.03 0.47
N MET A 24 18.73 -6.76 0.49
CA MET A 24 18.26 -6.06 -0.72
C MET A 24 19.47 -5.80 -1.61
N TRP A 25 19.69 -6.69 -2.56
CA TRP A 25 20.60 -6.49 -3.69
C TRP A 25 19.78 -5.91 -4.86
N GLU A 26 20.35 -4.93 -5.56
CA GLU A 26 19.81 -4.43 -6.82
C GLU A 26 19.92 -5.56 -7.85
N VAL A 27 18.80 -6.24 -8.08
CA VAL A 27 18.68 -7.31 -9.06
C VAL A 27 18.92 -6.72 -10.45
N GLY A 28 19.86 -7.28 -11.21
CA GLY A 28 20.14 -6.81 -12.57
C GLY A 28 18.96 -7.07 -13.51
N ASP A 29 18.83 -6.28 -14.58
CA ASP A 29 17.69 -6.35 -15.52
C ASP A 29 17.43 -7.77 -16.06
N GLU A 30 18.48 -8.59 -16.24
CA GLU A 30 18.36 -9.98 -16.70
C GLU A 30 17.81 -10.92 -15.63
N GLU A 31 18.21 -10.76 -14.36
CA GLU A 31 17.66 -11.52 -13.24
C GLU A 31 16.21 -11.09 -12.96
N LEU A 32 15.88 -9.80 -13.10
CA LEU A 32 14.51 -9.28 -13.04
C LEU A 32 13.62 -9.87 -14.14
N ALA A 33 14.17 -10.08 -15.34
CA ALA A 33 13.46 -10.69 -16.46
C ALA A 33 13.25 -12.21 -16.28
N GLU A 34 14.12 -12.89 -15.52
CA GLU A 34 14.06 -14.32 -15.26
C GLU A 34 13.21 -14.68 -14.02
N VAL A 35 12.83 -13.69 -13.20
CA VAL A 35 11.84 -13.87 -12.12
C VAL A 35 10.44 -14.07 -12.72
N THR A 36 10.14 -15.31 -13.10
CA THR A 36 8.77 -15.75 -13.39
C THR A 36 8.05 -16.03 -12.07
N GLY A 37 7.35 -15.03 -11.55
CA GLY A 37 6.42 -15.21 -10.45
C GLY A 37 5.15 -15.93 -10.94
N GLU A 38 4.97 -17.20 -10.58
CA GLU A 38 3.72 -17.92 -10.76
C GLU A 38 2.68 -17.44 -9.73
N GLY A 39 2.13 -16.26 -9.97
CA GLY A 39 0.98 -15.71 -9.26
C GLY A 39 -0.16 -15.47 -10.25
N TYR A 40 -1.39 -15.84 -9.88
CA TYR A 40 -2.57 -15.54 -10.70
C TYR A 40 -2.71 -14.02 -10.83
N SER A 41 -2.23 -13.47 -11.94
CA SER A 41 -2.56 -12.13 -12.39
C SER A 41 -3.79 -12.23 -13.28
N SER A 42 -4.70 -11.28 -13.13
CA SER A 42 -5.90 -11.19 -13.97
C SER A 42 -6.05 -9.77 -14.48
N PHE A 43 -6.40 -9.66 -15.75
CA PHE A 43 -6.61 -8.39 -16.42
C PHE A 43 -8.05 -8.36 -16.91
N THR A 44 -8.79 -7.34 -16.49
CA THR A 44 -10.18 -7.15 -16.92
C THR A 44 -10.35 -5.77 -17.53
N LEU A 45 -11.31 -5.67 -18.42
CA LEU A 45 -11.72 -4.43 -19.07
C LEU A 45 -13.24 -4.37 -19.02
N GLU A 46 -13.78 -3.81 -17.96
CA GLU A 46 -15.21 -3.84 -17.66
C GLU A 46 -15.66 -2.47 -17.15
N ASN A 47 -16.84 -2.02 -17.57
CA ASN A 47 -17.46 -0.78 -17.08
C ASN A 47 -16.53 0.44 -17.16
N GLU A 48 -15.86 0.64 -18.30
CA GLU A 48 -14.89 1.74 -18.51
C GLU A 48 -13.63 1.69 -17.61
N VAL A 49 -13.38 0.57 -16.93
CA VAL A 49 -12.20 0.37 -16.07
C VAL A 49 -11.33 -0.74 -16.62
N ALA A 50 -10.07 -0.41 -16.90
CA ALA A 50 -9.02 -1.39 -17.10
C ALA A 50 -8.41 -1.74 -15.73
N ARG A 51 -8.45 -3.02 -15.34
CA ARG A 51 -7.92 -3.49 -14.05
C ARG A 51 -6.86 -4.55 -14.27
N ALA A 52 -5.71 -4.36 -13.64
CA ALA A 52 -4.74 -5.42 -13.39
C ALA A 52 -4.83 -5.81 -11.92
N TYR A 53 -5.06 -7.09 -11.64
CA TYR A 53 -5.05 -7.64 -10.28
C TYR A 53 -3.93 -8.67 -10.16
N PHE A 54 -3.20 -8.59 -9.07
CA PHE A 54 -2.10 -9.47 -8.73
C PHE A 54 -2.40 -10.12 -7.38
N ASN A 55 -2.47 -11.44 -7.34
CA ASN A 55 -2.65 -12.18 -6.10
C ASN A 55 -1.32 -12.27 -5.30
N ILE A 56 -0.81 -11.11 -4.87
CA ILE A 56 0.41 -10.97 -4.08
C ILE A 56 0.02 -10.59 -2.67
N THR A 57 0.55 -11.30 -1.67
CA THR A 57 0.44 -10.88 -0.28
C THR A 57 1.74 -10.21 0.15
N THR A 58 1.65 -8.98 0.64
CA THR A 58 2.79 -8.27 1.26
C THR A 58 2.54 -8.13 2.75
N SER A 59 3.61 -8.21 3.54
CA SER A 59 3.59 -8.02 4.98
C SER A 59 4.84 -7.23 5.33
N THR A 60 4.68 -6.04 5.89
CA THR A 60 5.82 -5.16 6.17
C THR A 60 5.71 -4.45 7.52
N TYR A 61 6.88 -4.15 8.08
CA TYR A 61 7.07 -3.05 9.03
C TYR A 61 8.12 -2.14 8.42
N THR A 62 7.75 -0.90 8.11
CA THR A 62 8.64 0.07 7.48
C THR A 62 8.39 1.46 8.03
N GLU A 63 9.48 2.18 8.29
CA GLU A 63 9.45 3.58 8.71
C GLU A 63 9.98 4.45 7.57
N ILE A 64 9.27 5.53 7.29
CA ILE A 64 9.54 6.47 6.21
C ILE A 64 9.53 7.87 6.83
N ASP A 65 10.62 8.61 6.66
CA ASP A 65 10.76 9.94 7.26
C ASP A 65 9.66 10.91 6.81
N SER A 66 9.37 10.93 5.50
CA SER A 66 8.21 11.67 4.98
C SER A 66 7.66 11.07 3.69
N LEU A 67 6.35 11.21 3.53
CA LEU A 67 5.59 10.85 2.33
C LEU A 67 4.83 12.10 1.85
N LYS A 68 5.12 12.54 0.63
CA LYS A 68 4.56 13.77 0.06
C LYS A 68 4.08 13.55 -1.36
N MET A 69 2.83 13.94 -1.67
CA MET A 69 2.25 13.82 -3.00
C MET A 69 1.33 15.00 -3.33
N GLY A 70 1.36 15.41 -4.59
CA GLY A 70 0.46 16.44 -5.11
C GLY A 70 0.74 17.86 -4.63
N TYR A 71 1.89 18.45 -4.96
CA TYR A 71 2.15 19.88 -4.71
C TYR A 71 1.67 20.77 -5.86
N TYR A 72 0.50 21.37 -5.71
CA TYR A 72 -0.09 22.27 -6.71
C TYR A 72 -1.19 23.16 -6.10
N ASP A 73 -1.73 24.08 -6.90
CA ASP A 73 -2.90 24.87 -6.51
C ASP A 73 -4.20 24.15 -6.91
N ASN A 74 -5.02 23.76 -5.92
CA ASN A 74 -6.31 23.09 -6.13
C ASN A 74 -7.50 24.08 -6.13
N GLY A 75 -7.23 25.38 -6.24
CA GLY A 75 -8.23 26.44 -6.14
C GLY A 75 -8.43 26.99 -4.72
N SER A 76 -7.90 26.31 -3.70
CA SER A 76 -7.85 26.81 -2.31
C SER A 76 -6.45 27.31 -1.90
N GLY A 77 -5.51 27.35 -2.85
CA GLY A 77 -4.12 27.77 -2.63
C GLY A 77 -3.10 26.67 -2.94
N ILE A 78 -1.84 27.08 -3.03
CA ILE A 78 -0.70 26.16 -3.28
C ILE A 78 -0.44 25.32 -2.02
N GLY A 79 -0.37 24.00 -2.17
CA GLY A 79 -0.08 23.08 -1.07
C GLY A 79 0.06 21.64 -1.52
N TRP A 80 0.37 20.75 -0.57
CA TRP A 80 0.41 19.30 -0.77
C TRP A 80 -0.96 18.70 -0.51
N ASP A 81 -1.43 17.79 -1.38
CA ASP A 81 -2.59 16.95 -1.06
C ASP A 81 -2.27 16.00 0.08
N GLU A 82 -1.11 15.34 0.01
CA GLU A 82 -0.58 14.50 1.08
C GLU A 82 0.75 15.04 1.57
N ASN A 83 0.85 15.29 2.87
CA ASN A 83 2.10 15.60 3.55
C ASN A 83 2.10 14.91 4.91
N TRP A 84 2.75 13.77 4.99
CA TRP A 84 2.85 12.95 6.18
C TRP A 84 4.31 12.87 6.63
N GLU A 85 4.54 13.04 7.92
CA GLU A 85 5.87 12.97 8.53
C GLU A 85 5.93 11.83 9.56
N GLY A 86 7.07 11.15 9.66
CA GLY A 86 7.26 10.02 10.55
C GLY A 86 6.28 8.89 10.26
N VAL A 87 6.16 8.48 9.00
CA VAL A 87 5.22 7.45 8.56
C VAL A 87 5.73 6.08 8.98
N SER A 88 4.86 5.30 9.63
CA SER A 88 5.08 3.90 9.95
C SER A 88 4.00 3.06 9.28
N LEU A 89 4.42 2.10 8.46
CA LEU A 89 3.56 1.10 7.84
C LEU A 89 3.75 -0.19 8.64
N GLY A 90 2.81 -0.50 9.53
CA GLY A 90 2.97 -1.52 10.57
C GLY A 90 3.58 -0.94 11.85
N SER A 91 4.02 -1.83 12.73
CA SER A 91 4.66 -1.52 14.01
C SER A 91 5.66 -2.62 14.36
N ALA A 92 6.46 -2.41 15.40
CA ALA A 92 7.42 -3.39 15.90
C ALA A 92 6.78 -4.72 16.34
N THR A 93 5.48 -4.73 16.65
CA THR A 93 4.74 -5.92 17.13
C THR A 93 3.67 -6.42 16.15
N GLU A 94 3.40 -5.68 15.07
CA GLU A 94 2.33 -5.99 14.12
C GLU A 94 2.64 -5.42 12.73
N SER A 95 2.72 -6.28 11.72
CA SER A 95 2.95 -5.84 10.33
C SER A 95 1.68 -5.25 9.69
N LEU A 96 1.88 -4.35 8.74
CA LEU A 96 0.85 -4.00 7.76
C LEU A 96 0.81 -5.11 6.70
N VAL A 97 -0.35 -5.75 6.56
CA VAL A 97 -0.57 -6.86 5.64
C VAL A 97 -1.53 -6.43 4.55
N CYS A 98 -1.10 -6.53 3.29
CA CYS A 98 -1.94 -6.30 2.11
C CYS A 98 -2.11 -7.61 1.34
N ARG A 99 -3.35 -8.01 1.06
CA ARG A 99 -3.67 -9.26 0.35
C ARG A 99 -4.26 -8.94 -1.02
N GLY A 100 -3.45 -9.18 -2.03
CA GLY A 100 -3.73 -8.79 -3.40
C GLY A 100 -3.39 -7.32 -3.63
N ILE A 101 -2.97 -7.01 -4.85
CA ILE A 101 -2.72 -5.65 -5.32
C ILE A 101 -3.53 -5.46 -6.58
N PHE A 102 -4.17 -4.31 -6.72
CA PHE A 102 -4.79 -3.92 -7.98
C PHE A 102 -4.25 -2.57 -8.46
N ILE A 103 -4.21 -2.44 -9.78
CA ILE A 103 -4.01 -1.19 -10.50
C ILE A 103 -5.19 -1.03 -11.43
N GLU A 104 -5.82 0.12 -11.40
CA GLU A 104 -6.99 0.45 -12.19
C GLU A 104 -6.81 1.77 -12.92
N ALA A 105 -7.25 1.81 -14.16
CA ALA A 105 -7.37 3.03 -14.94
C ALA A 105 -8.83 3.17 -15.39
N GLY A 106 -9.50 4.23 -14.93
CA GLY A 106 -10.88 4.52 -15.29
C GLY A 106 -10.96 5.53 -16.42
N PHE A 107 -11.79 5.25 -17.42
CA PHE A 107 -11.94 6.06 -18.62
C PHE A 107 -13.36 6.63 -18.78
N SER A 108 -13.47 7.65 -19.62
CA SER A 108 -14.69 7.98 -20.35
C SER A 108 -14.48 7.60 -21.81
N ASN A 109 -15.50 7.01 -22.45
CA ASN A 109 -15.49 6.65 -23.87
C ASN A 109 -14.32 5.71 -24.24
N MET A 110 -14.08 4.68 -23.44
CA MET A 110 -12.94 3.77 -23.55
C MET A 110 -12.79 3.12 -24.93
N THR A 111 -13.90 2.87 -25.63
CA THR A 111 -13.95 2.26 -26.96
C THR A 111 -13.83 3.26 -28.11
N ASP A 112 -13.81 4.57 -27.85
CA ASP A 112 -13.70 5.63 -28.87
C ASP A 112 -12.34 6.33 -28.76
N PRO A 113 -11.33 5.96 -29.57
CA PRO A 113 -10.00 6.55 -29.48
C PRO A 113 -9.94 8.07 -29.62
N ALA A 114 -10.91 8.69 -30.32
CA ALA A 114 -10.92 10.14 -30.54
C ALA A 114 -11.42 10.93 -29.33
N ASN A 115 -12.32 10.34 -28.54
CA ASN A 115 -12.95 10.97 -27.37
C ASN A 115 -12.60 10.27 -26.04
N ARG A 116 -11.71 9.28 -26.07
CA ARG A 116 -11.25 8.53 -24.91
C ARG A 116 -10.49 9.45 -23.97
N GLN A 117 -10.90 9.46 -22.70
CA GLN A 117 -10.28 10.27 -21.67
C GLN A 117 -9.98 9.42 -20.44
N LEU A 118 -8.76 9.51 -19.92
CA LEU A 118 -8.41 8.96 -18.61
C LEU A 118 -8.96 9.87 -17.52
N ASN A 119 -9.74 9.31 -16.60
CA ASN A 119 -10.36 10.02 -15.49
C ASN A 119 -9.56 9.85 -14.20
N PHE A 120 -9.14 8.63 -13.91
CA PHE A 120 -8.36 8.31 -12.72
C PHE A 120 -7.39 7.15 -12.95
N VAL A 121 -6.34 7.12 -12.15
CA VAL A 121 -5.53 5.93 -11.88
C VAL A 121 -5.65 5.62 -10.40
N ARG A 122 -5.92 4.35 -10.07
CA ARG A 122 -6.09 3.89 -8.70
C ARG A 122 -5.21 2.68 -8.44
N VAL A 123 -4.48 2.71 -7.34
CA VAL A 123 -3.67 1.59 -6.86
C VAL A 123 -4.13 1.22 -5.46
N GLY A 124 -4.30 -0.06 -5.18
CA GLY A 124 -4.80 -0.46 -3.88
C GLY A 124 -4.71 -1.96 -3.61
N THR A 125 -5.31 -2.35 -2.50
CA THR A 125 -5.48 -3.73 -2.08
C THR A 125 -6.93 -3.94 -1.65
N PRO A 126 -7.58 -5.06 -2.00
CA PRO A 126 -8.94 -5.33 -1.54
C PRO A 126 -9.00 -5.68 -0.05
N SER A 127 -7.85 -6.01 0.56
CA SER A 127 -7.77 -6.44 1.94
C SER A 127 -6.44 -5.97 2.54
N MET A 128 -6.53 -4.87 3.29
CA MET A 128 -5.45 -4.38 4.15
C MET A 128 -5.80 -4.62 5.61
N THR A 129 -4.83 -5.05 6.41
CA THR A 129 -4.95 -5.16 7.86
C THR A 129 -3.69 -4.65 8.54
N GLY A 130 -3.86 -3.89 9.61
CA GLY A 130 -2.75 -3.38 10.42
C GLY A 130 -2.69 -1.85 10.47
N PRO A 131 -1.74 -1.31 11.25
CA PRO A 131 -1.66 0.12 11.51
C PRO A 131 -0.87 0.88 10.44
N ILE A 132 -1.31 2.10 10.16
CA ILE A 132 -0.52 3.16 9.53
C ILE A 132 -0.50 4.35 10.49
N SER A 133 0.69 4.76 10.94
CA SER A 133 0.86 5.88 11.86
C SER A 133 1.66 6.98 11.20
N ALA A 134 1.28 8.24 11.37
CA ALA A 134 2.05 9.39 10.91
C ALA A 134 1.61 10.68 11.62
N ASN A 135 2.38 11.74 11.48
CA ASN A 135 1.89 13.10 11.62
C ASN A 135 1.33 13.59 10.28
N PHE A 136 0.00 13.59 10.15
CA PHE A 136 -0.72 13.98 8.94
C PHE A 136 -0.90 15.50 8.89
N ILE A 137 0.13 16.20 8.39
CA ILE A 137 0.12 17.66 8.23
C ILE A 137 -0.88 18.08 7.15
N SER A 138 -0.97 17.28 6.07
CA SER A 138 -1.97 17.42 5.02
C SER A 138 -2.45 16.03 4.61
N PHE A 139 -3.77 15.85 4.59
CA PHE A 139 -4.44 14.61 4.23
C PHE A 139 -5.61 14.88 3.28
N SER A 140 -5.60 14.26 2.11
CA SER A 140 -6.71 14.29 1.16
C SER A 140 -7.28 12.88 1.01
N GLY A 141 -8.46 12.66 1.57
CA GLY A 141 -8.98 11.31 1.56
C GLY A 141 -10.27 11.11 2.32
N ARG A 142 -10.68 9.85 2.32
CA ARG A 142 -11.84 9.36 3.02
C ARG A 142 -11.49 8.14 3.87
N ILE A 143 -11.87 8.20 5.14
CA ILE A 143 -11.71 7.11 6.11
C ILE A 143 -13.10 6.76 6.62
N GLU A 144 -13.49 5.51 6.47
CA GLU A 144 -14.81 5.02 6.89
C GLU A 144 -14.70 3.88 7.89
N ASN A 145 -15.76 3.71 8.67
CA ASN A 145 -16.00 2.58 9.53
C ASN A 145 -17.43 2.08 9.33
N PRO A 146 -17.68 0.77 9.16
CA PRO A 146 -19.04 0.23 9.05
C PRO A 146 -19.96 0.56 10.24
N THR A 147 -19.38 0.82 11.42
CA THR A 147 -20.11 1.11 12.66
C THR A 147 -20.39 2.61 12.81
N ASP A 148 -19.39 3.46 12.56
CA ASP A 148 -19.45 4.90 12.85
C ASP A 148 -19.71 5.76 11.60
N GLY A 149 -19.67 5.17 10.40
CA GLY A 149 -19.82 5.87 9.13
C GLY A 149 -18.52 6.55 8.67
N VAL A 150 -18.65 7.73 8.07
CA VAL A 150 -17.52 8.52 7.57
C VAL A 150 -16.82 9.22 8.74
N LEU A 151 -15.56 8.86 8.99
CA LEU A 151 -14.72 9.43 10.06
C LEU A 151 -13.95 10.66 9.58
N VAL A 152 -13.48 10.61 8.33
CA VAL A 152 -12.76 11.69 7.65
C VAL A 152 -13.23 11.71 6.20
N ASP A 153 -13.52 12.88 5.66
CA ASP A 153 -13.76 13.10 4.23
C ASP A 153 -13.43 14.56 3.90
N GLY A 154 -12.38 14.77 3.12
CA GLY A 154 -11.98 16.11 2.71
C GLY A 154 -10.59 16.16 2.11
N SER A 155 -10.25 17.35 1.60
CA SER A 155 -8.97 17.64 0.95
C SER A 155 -8.08 18.48 1.87
N ARG A 156 -6.80 18.14 1.95
CA ARG A 156 -5.74 18.88 2.67
C ARG A 156 -6.06 19.15 4.14
N LEU A 157 -6.65 18.17 4.81
CA LEU A 157 -6.97 18.21 6.23
C LEU A 157 -5.71 17.99 7.07
N ASN A 158 -5.56 18.77 8.15
CA ASN A 158 -4.56 18.50 9.16
C ASN A 158 -5.17 17.61 10.24
N LEU A 159 -4.79 16.33 10.26
CA LEU A 159 -5.26 15.37 11.26
C LEU A 159 -4.30 15.28 12.46
N GLY A 160 -3.09 15.82 12.33
CA GLY A 160 -2.01 15.72 13.31
C GLY A 160 -1.47 14.29 13.44
N GLN A 161 -0.84 13.99 14.56
CA GLN A 161 -0.38 12.64 14.86
C GLN A 161 -1.57 11.71 15.06
N ARG A 162 -1.67 10.67 14.23
CA ARG A 162 -2.72 9.66 14.29
C ARG A 162 -2.17 8.28 13.94
N THR A 163 -2.90 7.28 14.39
CA THR A 163 -2.80 5.91 13.87
C THR A 163 -4.13 5.54 13.22
N ILE A 164 -4.08 5.13 11.96
CA ILE A 164 -5.20 4.58 11.21
C ILE A 164 -5.01 3.07 11.16
N TYR A 165 -5.89 2.33 11.83
CA TYR A 165 -5.84 0.87 11.85
C TYR A 165 -6.86 0.30 10.87
N CYS A 166 -6.39 -0.50 9.92
CA CYS A 166 -7.21 -1.06 8.84
C CYS A 166 -7.75 -2.42 9.25
N ASN A 167 -9.05 -2.64 9.06
CA ASN A 167 -9.74 -3.86 9.49
C ASN A 167 -10.22 -4.68 8.29
N ASN A 168 -9.29 -5.41 7.67
CA ASN A 168 -9.55 -6.32 6.55
C ASN A 168 -10.48 -5.72 5.49
N SER A 169 -10.04 -4.64 4.86
CA SER A 169 -10.86 -3.87 3.92
C SER A 169 -10.06 -3.28 2.78
N GLU A 170 -10.78 -2.74 1.80
CA GLU A 170 -10.14 -2.05 0.70
C GLU A 170 -9.38 -0.83 1.20
N PHE A 171 -8.13 -0.74 0.75
CA PHE A 171 -7.32 0.45 0.83
C PHE A 171 -6.89 0.84 -0.58
N SER A 172 -6.97 2.13 -0.91
CA SER A 172 -6.50 2.60 -2.21
C SER A 172 -6.00 4.03 -2.18
N VAL A 173 -5.08 4.33 -3.10
CA VAL A 173 -4.64 5.67 -3.46
C VAL A 173 -5.10 5.93 -4.89
N THR A 174 -5.82 7.02 -5.09
CA THR A 174 -6.34 7.44 -6.39
C THR A 174 -5.70 8.76 -6.78
N LEU A 175 -5.27 8.86 -8.04
CA LEU A 175 -5.01 10.14 -8.68
C LEU A 175 -6.13 10.39 -9.68
N ASP A 176 -6.96 11.39 -9.44
CA ASP A 176 -8.02 11.79 -10.35
C ASP A 176 -7.96 13.28 -10.71
N ARG A 177 -8.63 13.64 -11.80
CA ARG A 177 -8.58 14.99 -12.37
C ARG A 177 -9.29 16.08 -11.56
N THR A 178 -10.12 15.68 -10.59
CA THR A 178 -10.98 16.57 -9.83
C THR A 178 -10.46 16.75 -8.40
N SER A 179 -10.11 15.66 -7.73
CA SER A 179 -9.69 15.64 -6.32
C SER A 179 -8.18 15.62 -6.15
N GLY A 180 -7.43 15.30 -7.21
CA GLY A 180 -5.99 15.12 -7.14
C GLY A 180 -5.60 13.79 -6.52
N TRP A 181 -4.64 13.81 -5.59
CA TRP A 181 -4.29 12.61 -4.83
C TRP A 181 -5.29 12.40 -3.70
N TRP A 182 -5.84 11.18 -3.63
CA TRP A 182 -6.91 10.84 -2.71
C TRP A 182 -6.72 9.45 -2.11
N PHE A 183 -6.68 9.37 -0.79
CA PHE A 183 -6.62 8.11 -0.08
C PHE A 183 -8.01 7.61 0.33
N HIS A 184 -8.21 6.30 0.32
CA HIS A 184 -9.45 5.68 0.74
C HIS A 184 -9.19 4.48 1.64
N TRP A 185 -9.86 4.46 2.80
CA TRP A 185 -9.98 3.31 3.69
C TRP A 185 -11.44 2.93 3.87
N GLY A 186 -11.82 1.73 3.42
CA GLY A 186 -13.22 1.27 3.48
C GLY A 186 -13.67 0.75 4.84
N ASN A 187 -12.75 0.39 5.73
CA ASN A 187 -13.03 0.05 7.12
C ASN A 187 -11.77 0.22 7.96
N ALA A 188 -11.72 1.31 8.72
CA ALA A 188 -10.62 1.61 9.62
C ALA A 188 -11.12 2.28 10.91
N THR A 189 -10.26 2.28 11.92
CA THR A 189 -10.39 3.13 13.12
C THR A 189 -9.27 4.14 13.13
N ILE A 190 -9.53 5.34 13.64
CA ILE A 190 -8.53 6.40 13.78
C ILE A 190 -8.36 6.76 15.26
N THR A 191 -7.13 6.75 15.75
CA THR A 191 -6.80 7.14 17.13
C THR A 191 -5.73 8.23 17.13
N PRO A 192 -5.69 9.09 18.17
CA PRO A 192 -4.51 9.90 18.49
C PRO A 192 -3.23 9.07 18.55
#